data_AF-A0A376Y1A6-F1
#
_entry.id   AF-A0A376Y1A6-F1
#
_cell.length_a   1.000
_cell.length_b   1.000
_cell.length_c   1.000
_cell.angle_alpha   90.00
_cell.angle_beta   90.00
_cell.angle_gamma   90.00
#
_symmetry.space_group_name_H-M   'P 1'
#
loop_
_entity.id
_entity.type
_entity.pdbx_description
1 polymer ?
#
loop_
_entity_poly.entity_id
_entity_poly.type
_entity_poly.pdbx_seq_one_letter_code
_entity_poly.pdbx_strand_id
1 'polypeptide(L)'
;MAAVAERLLRKNAHDALEAYQEAIRLILSEDPQPTPLAWQRMRVNQAHNTLYNSLNQAMQEPAFNSHYLADMKLWVTHSQFIVEHINAMTTLAREHRALPPELAQEYLQSCEIAIQRCQQRLEYDEPGSSGDANIMDAPEMQPHEGAAGTLEQHLQRVIGHLNTMHTISSMAWRQRPHHGIWLSRKLRDSKA
;
A
#
# COMPACT_ATOMS: atom_id res chain seq x y z
N MET A 1 23.52 -1.81 -11.56
CA MET A 1 23.34 -1.63 -10.11
C MET A 1 22.06 -0.83 -9.86
N ALA A 2 22.00 0.47 -10.22
CA ALA A 2 20.78 1.31 -10.11
C ALA A 2 19.46 0.64 -10.53
N ALA A 3 19.40 0.06 -11.74
CA ALA A 3 18.20 -0.61 -12.23
C ALA A 3 17.79 -1.86 -11.42
N VAL A 4 18.73 -2.52 -10.75
CA VAL A 4 18.47 -3.70 -9.90
C VAL A 4 17.88 -3.25 -8.56
N ALA A 5 18.48 -2.23 -7.92
CA ALA A 5 17.93 -1.66 -6.68
C ALA A 5 16.55 -1.03 -6.89
N GLU A 6 16.33 -0.34 -8.02
CA GLU A 6 15.01 0.20 -8.35
C GLU A 6 13.96 -0.90 -8.53
N ARG A 7 14.31 -1.99 -9.23
CA ARG A 7 13.41 -3.13 -9.41
C ARG A 7 13.07 -3.80 -8.07
N LEU A 8 14.07 -4.00 -7.21
CA LEU A 8 13.89 -4.61 -5.90
C LEU A 8 13.02 -3.72 -5.00
N LEU A 9 13.27 -2.41 -4.97
CA LEU A 9 12.49 -1.46 -4.19
C LEU A 9 11.02 -1.46 -4.60
N ARG A 10 10.74 -1.47 -5.91
CA ARG A 10 9.36 -1.55 -6.43
C ARG A 10 8.67 -2.87 -6.08
N LYS A 11 9.39 -3.99 -6.22
CA LYS A 11 8.85 -5.30 -5.82
C LYS A 11 8.48 -5.30 -4.34
N ASN A 12 9.37 -4.85 -3.48
CA ASN A 12 9.10 -4.83 -2.03
C ASN A 12 7.99 -3.85 -1.65
N ALA A 13 7.83 -2.75 -2.38
CA ALA A 13 6.69 -1.84 -2.21
C ALA A 13 5.37 -2.52 -2.59
N HIS A 14 5.35 -3.31 -3.67
CA HIS A 14 4.20 -4.10 -4.07
C HIS A 14 3.87 -5.19 -3.04
N ASP A 15 4.88 -5.95 -2.59
CA ASP A 15 4.72 -7.01 -1.59
C ASP A 15 4.21 -6.45 -0.25
N ALA A 16 4.61 -5.23 0.13
CA ALA A 16 4.08 -4.54 1.30
C ALA A 16 2.58 -4.22 1.15
N LEU A 17 2.17 -3.69 0.00
CA LEU A 17 0.76 -3.41 -0.29
C LEU A 17 -0.11 -4.67 -0.28
N GLU A 18 0.41 -5.79 -0.81
CA GLU A 18 -0.28 -7.08 -0.78
C GLU A 18 -0.46 -7.59 0.66
N ALA A 19 0.60 -7.50 1.49
CA ALA A 19 0.50 -7.86 2.90
C ALA A 19 -0.53 -6.99 3.64
N TYR A 20 -0.65 -5.70 3.31
CA TYR A 20 -1.68 -4.82 3.89
C TYR A 20 -3.07 -5.27 3.52
N GLN A 21 -3.30 -5.59 2.25
CA GLN A 21 -4.59 -6.06 1.76
C GLN A 21 -5.02 -7.36 2.46
N GLU A 22 -4.12 -8.33 2.57
CA GLU A 22 -4.39 -9.59 3.25
C GLU A 22 -4.69 -9.42 4.74
N ALA A 23 -4.01 -8.49 5.41
CA ALA A 23 -4.28 -8.17 6.81
C ALA A 23 -5.65 -7.49 6.99
N ILE A 24 -5.99 -6.52 6.13
CA ILE A 24 -7.29 -5.82 6.18
C ILE A 24 -8.45 -6.80 5.92
N ARG A 25 -8.31 -7.69 4.93
CA ARG A 25 -9.28 -8.78 4.66
C ARG A 25 -9.53 -9.63 5.90
N LEU A 26 -8.46 -10.01 6.60
CA LEU A 26 -8.59 -10.84 7.80
C LEU A 26 -9.22 -10.06 8.96
N ILE A 27 -8.79 -8.82 9.20
CA ILE A 27 -9.33 -7.93 10.24
C ILE A 27 -10.85 -7.74 10.09
N LEU A 28 -11.32 -7.57 8.85
CA LEU A 28 -12.72 -7.31 8.52
C LEU A 28 -13.53 -8.57 8.20
N SER A 29 -12.95 -9.76 8.40
CA SER A 29 -13.65 -11.02 8.22
C SER A 29 -14.71 -11.24 9.31
N GLU A 30 -15.69 -12.13 9.06
CA GLU A 30 -16.77 -12.42 10.00
C GLU A 30 -16.27 -12.93 11.36
N ASP A 31 -15.12 -13.62 11.38
CA ASP A 31 -14.54 -14.22 12.58
C ASP A 31 -13.00 -14.09 12.58
N PRO A 32 -12.47 -12.94 13.00
CA PRO A 32 -11.04 -12.66 12.94
C PRO A 32 -10.30 -13.36 14.09
N GLN A 33 -9.90 -14.60 13.85
CA GLN A 33 -9.27 -15.46 14.86
C GLN A 33 -7.90 -14.93 15.35
N PRO A 34 -7.58 -15.03 16.67
CA PRO A 34 -6.37 -14.44 17.24
C PRO A 34 -5.05 -14.91 16.62
N THR A 35 -4.92 -16.21 16.32
CA THR A 35 -3.68 -16.79 15.78
C THR A 35 -3.40 -16.31 14.35
N PRO A 36 -4.36 -16.41 13.39
CA PRO A 36 -4.21 -15.79 12.08
C PRO A 36 -3.90 -14.29 12.14
N LEU A 37 -4.55 -13.52 13.04
CA LEU A 37 -4.28 -12.10 13.19
C LEU A 37 -2.85 -11.81 13.64
N ALA A 38 -2.33 -12.56 14.62
CA ALA A 38 -0.95 -12.41 15.08
C ALA A 38 0.07 -12.70 13.97
N TRP A 39 -0.19 -13.74 13.17
CA TRP A 39 0.65 -14.08 12.03
C TRP A 39 0.61 -13.00 10.94
N GLN A 40 -0.57 -12.47 10.60
CA GLN A 40 -0.65 -11.39 9.62
C GLN A 40 0.01 -10.10 10.12
N ARG A 41 -0.11 -9.80 11.42
CA ARG A 41 0.62 -8.69 12.03
C ARG A 41 2.12 -8.84 11.80
N MET A 42 2.69 -10.02 12.05
CA MET A 42 4.12 -10.28 11.78
C MET A 42 4.49 -10.03 10.32
N ARG A 43 3.67 -10.52 9.37
CA ARG A 43 3.92 -10.37 7.93
C ARG A 43 3.91 -8.92 7.46
N VAL A 44 2.93 -8.14 7.91
CA VAL A 44 2.83 -6.70 7.58
C VAL A 44 4.08 -5.94 8.04
N ASN A 45 4.55 -6.20 9.26
CA ASN A 45 5.78 -5.59 9.78
C ASN A 45 7.02 -6.07 9.00
N GLN A 46 7.10 -7.36 8.68
CA GLN A 46 8.22 -7.92 7.90
C GLN A 46 8.28 -7.33 6.48
N ALA A 47 7.14 -7.19 5.81
CA ALA A 47 7.07 -6.63 4.47
C ALA A 47 7.52 -5.16 4.45
N HIS A 48 7.06 -4.35 5.41
CA HIS A 48 7.53 -2.97 5.58
C HIS A 48 9.04 -2.89 5.85
N ASN A 49 9.57 -3.72 6.77
CA ASN A 49 11.00 -3.73 7.06
C ASN A 49 11.84 -4.11 5.84
N THR A 50 11.36 -5.04 5.02
CA THR A 50 12.01 -5.45 3.77
C THR A 50 12.03 -4.29 2.77
N LEU A 51 10.92 -3.58 2.62
CA LEU A 51 10.82 -2.35 1.83
C LEU A 51 11.79 -1.27 2.32
N TYR A 52 11.79 -0.97 3.62
CA TYR A 52 12.68 0.03 4.23
C TYR A 52 14.16 -0.31 3.98
N ASN A 53 14.54 -1.57 4.12
CA ASN A 53 15.90 -2.03 3.84
C ASN A 53 16.28 -1.84 2.37
N SER A 54 15.37 -2.13 1.44
CA SER A 54 15.62 -1.88 0.01
C SER A 54 15.76 -0.39 -0.32
N LEU A 55 15.05 0.49 0.37
CA LEU A 55 15.23 1.93 0.23
C LEU A 55 16.61 2.38 0.73
N ASN A 56 17.02 1.89 1.90
CA ASN A 56 18.36 2.19 2.44
C ASN A 56 19.47 1.71 1.51
N GLN A 57 19.32 0.54 0.91
CA GLN A 57 20.25 0.05 -0.11
C GLN A 57 20.28 0.96 -1.34
N ALA A 58 19.11 1.32 -1.88
CA ALA A 58 19.01 2.20 -3.05
C ALA A 58 19.64 3.58 -2.79
N MET A 59 19.53 4.11 -1.56
CA MET A 59 20.17 5.36 -1.16
C MET A 59 21.70 5.32 -1.12
N GLN A 60 22.29 4.14 -0.99
CA GLN A 60 23.75 3.96 -1.01
C GLN A 60 24.29 3.83 -2.44
N GLU A 61 23.41 3.64 -3.44
CA GLU A 61 23.86 3.44 -4.80
C GLU A 61 24.26 4.78 -5.46
N PRO A 62 25.50 4.87 -5.98
CA PRO A 62 25.94 6.07 -6.67
C PRO A 62 25.13 6.28 -7.97
N ALA A 63 24.85 7.54 -8.27
CA ALA A 63 24.03 7.98 -9.42
C ALA A 63 22.55 7.55 -9.41
N PHE A 64 22.03 7.07 -8.26
CA PHE A 64 20.58 6.90 -8.10
C PHE A 64 19.88 8.27 -8.08
N ASN A 65 18.70 8.38 -8.68
CA ASN A 65 17.95 9.63 -8.74
C ASN A 65 17.52 10.10 -7.35
N SER A 66 18.10 11.23 -6.91
CA SER A 66 17.88 11.80 -5.59
C SER A 66 16.45 12.25 -5.33
N HIS A 67 15.74 12.73 -6.36
CA HIS A 67 14.34 13.14 -6.24
C HIS A 67 13.45 11.91 -6.04
N TYR A 68 13.63 10.89 -6.86
CA TYR A 68 12.92 9.62 -6.70
C TYR A 68 13.16 9.00 -5.31
N LEU A 69 14.39 9.04 -4.79
CA LEU A 69 14.69 8.56 -3.44
C LEU A 69 14.02 9.41 -2.35
N ALA A 70 13.90 10.72 -2.54
CA ALA A 70 13.17 11.58 -1.60
C ALA A 70 11.67 11.23 -1.57
N ASP A 71 11.07 11.03 -2.74
CA ASP A 71 9.67 10.63 -2.86
C ASP A 71 9.43 9.23 -2.29
N MET A 72 10.34 8.29 -2.53
CA MET A 72 10.28 6.95 -1.93
C MET A 72 10.43 6.97 -0.41
N LYS A 73 11.23 7.89 0.17
CA LYS A 73 11.26 8.06 1.63
C LYS A 73 9.91 8.47 2.18
N LEU A 74 9.23 9.42 1.51
CA LEU A 74 7.90 9.85 1.92
C LEU A 74 6.88 8.70 1.77
N TRP A 75 6.95 7.96 0.65
CA TRP A 75 6.13 6.78 0.41
C TRP A 75 6.32 5.72 1.50
N VAL A 76 7.57 5.40 1.85
CA VAL A 76 7.91 4.44 2.91
C VAL A 76 7.45 4.94 4.28
N THR A 77 7.47 6.25 4.53
CA THR A 77 6.94 6.84 5.77
C THR A 77 5.42 6.60 5.89
N HIS A 78 4.67 6.79 4.81
CA HIS A 78 3.23 6.48 4.82
C HIS A 78 2.95 4.98 4.95
N SER A 79 3.79 4.14 4.36
CA SER A 79 3.76 2.69 4.56
C SER A 79 3.94 2.31 6.04
N GLN A 80 4.84 2.98 6.79
CA GLN A 80 4.98 2.79 8.23
C GLN A 80 3.70 3.16 9.00
N PHE A 81 3.07 4.30 8.69
CA PHE A 81 1.81 4.68 9.33
C PHE A 81 0.67 3.68 9.06
N ILE A 82 0.61 3.11 7.86
CA ILE A 82 -0.35 2.03 7.56
C ILE A 82 -0.07 0.80 8.43
N VAL A 83 1.19 0.40 8.61
CA VAL A 83 1.55 -0.70 9.52
C VAL A 83 1.07 -0.43 10.95
N GLU A 84 1.25 0.79 11.45
CA GLU A 84 0.81 1.18 12.79
C GLU A 84 -0.71 1.07 12.95
N HIS A 85 -1.47 1.52 11.95
CA HIS A 85 -2.92 1.37 11.96
C HIS A 85 -3.37 -0.08 11.85
N ILE A 86 -2.75 -0.89 10.98
CA ILE A 86 -3.05 -2.32 10.90
C ILE A 86 -2.76 -3.01 12.23
N ASN A 87 -1.62 -2.72 12.87
CA ASN A 87 -1.27 -3.25 14.18
C ASN A 87 -2.32 -2.88 15.25
N ALA A 88 -2.81 -1.64 15.26
CA ALA A 88 -3.88 -1.22 16.15
C ALA A 88 -5.19 -1.97 15.86
N MET A 89 -5.59 -2.05 14.59
CA MET A 89 -6.81 -2.74 14.16
C MET A 89 -6.79 -4.24 14.48
N THR A 90 -5.64 -4.93 14.33
CA THR A 90 -5.53 -6.34 14.76
C THR A 90 -5.78 -6.53 16.25
N THR A 91 -5.48 -5.53 17.08
CA THR A 91 -5.77 -5.60 18.53
C THR A 91 -7.26 -5.37 18.78
N LEU A 92 -7.85 -4.36 18.13
CA LEU A 92 -9.28 -4.06 18.22
C LEU A 92 -10.16 -5.22 17.74
N ALA A 93 -9.78 -5.89 16.65
CA ALA A 93 -10.50 -7.03 16.12
C ALA A 93 -10.56 -8.20 17.11
N ARG A 94 -9.47 -8.44 17.88
CA ARG A 94 -9.43 -9.47 18.93
C ARG A 94 -10.33 -9.15 20.13
N GLU A 95 -10.60 -7.87 20.38
CA GLU A 95 -11.49 -7.43 21.46
C GLU A 95 -12.98 -7.52 21.05
N HIS A 96 -13.30 -8.21 19.94
CA HIS A 96 -14.63 -8.36 19.37
C HIS A 96 -15.33 -7.02 19.06
N ARG A 97 -14.55 -5.97 18.78
CA ARG A 97 -15.09 -4.71 18.26
C ARG A 97 -15.28 -4.81 16.74
N ALA A 98 -16.40 -5.37 16.33
CA ALA A 98 -16.76 -5.49 14.92
C ALA A 98 -17.51 -4.25 14.42
N LEU A 99 -17.23 -3.87 13.17
CA LEU A 99 -18.11 -2.99 12.41
C LEU A 99 -19.37 -3.76 12.00
N PRO A 100 -20.50 -3.07 11.74
CA PRO A 100 -21.62 -3.68 11.02
C PRO A 100 -21.12 -4.33 9.71
N PRO A 101 -21.61 -5.52 9.32
CA PRO A 101 -21.09 -6.25 8.16
C PRO A 101 -21.10 -5.43 6.86
N GLU A 102 -22.15 -4.65 6.63
CA GLU A 102 -22.26 -3.76 5.47
C GLU A 102 -21.13 -2.72 5.45
N LEU A 103 -20.88 -2.08 6.59
CA LEU A 103 -19.82 -1.09 6.74
C LEU A 103 -18.42 -1.70 6.62
N ALA A 104 -18.22 -2.90 7.18
CA ALA A 104 -16.97 -3.64 7.03
C ALA A 104 -16.68 -3.95 5.55
N GLN A 105 -17.70 -4.34 4.79
CA GLN A 105 -17.59 -4.62 3.36
C GLN A 105 -17.26 -3.35 2.55
N GLU A 106 -17.89 -2.23 2.85
CA GLU A 106 -17.62 -0.93 2.20
C GLU A 106 -16.18 -0.46 2.44
N TYR A 107 -15.70 -0.52 3.69
CA TYR A 107 -14.31 -0.18 4.01
C TYR A 107 -13.31 -1.16 3.38
N LEU A 108 -13.62 -2.47 3.35
CA LEU A 108 -12.77 -3.46 2.70
C LEU A 108 -12.61 -3.12 1.21
N GLN A 109 -13.71 -2.91 0.49
CA GLN A 109 -13.68 -2.56 -0.93
C GLN A 109 -12.91 -1.26 -1.18
N SER A 110 -13.12 -0.25 -0.34
CA SER A 110 -12.43 1.04 -0.44
C SER A 110 -10.91 0.90 -0.26
N CYS A 111 -10.49 0.11 0.73
CA CYS A 111 -9.07 -0.19 0.94
C CYS A 111 -8.47 -0.98 -0.23
N GLU A 112 -9.18 -1.99 -0.74
CA GLU A 112 -8.71 -2.79 -1.88
C GLU A 112 -8.54 -1.96 -3.14
N ILE A 113 -9.48 -1.05 -3.44
CA ILE A 113 -9.38 -0.14 -4.58
C ILE A 113 -8.18 0.79 -4.40
N ALA A 114 -8.00 1.39 -3.23
CA ALA A 114 -6.88 2.29 -2.96
C ALA A 114 -5.52 1.58 -3.05
N ILE A 115 -5.44 0.33 -2.56
CA ILE A 115 -4.25 -0.52 -2.70
C ILE A 115 -3.97 -0.85 -4.16
N GLN A 116 -4.98 -1.29 -4.92
CA GLN A 116 -4.85 -1.61 -6.34
C GLN A 116 -4.37 -0.39 -7.15
N ARG A 117 -4.86 0.81 -6.86
CA ARG A 117 -4.40 2.06 -7.49
C ARG A 117 -2.92 2.34 -7.19
N CYS A 118 -2.45 2.04 -5.98
CA CYS A 118 -1.02 2.14 -5.65
C CYS A 118 -0.19 1.10 -6.42
N GLN A 119 -0.65 -0.15 -6.47
CA GLN A 119 0.02 -1.25 -7.18
C GLN A 119 0.13 -0.97 -8.68
N GLN A 120 -0.96 -0.57 -9.34
CA GLN A 120 -0.94 -0.21 -10.76
C GLN A 120 0.08 0.90 -11.05
N ARG A 121 0.20 1.88 -10.15
CA ARG A 121 1.16 2.97 -10.34
C ARG A 121 2.61 2.51 -10.16
N LEU A 122 2.86 1.49 -9.34
CA LEU A 122 4.20 0.87 -9.23
C LEU A 122 4.58 0.10 -10.50
N GLU A 123 3.59 -0.48 -11.19
CA GLU A 123 3.78 -1.31 -12.39
C GLU A 123 3.90 -0.52 -13.71
N TYR A 124 3.13 0.56 -13.89
CA TYR A 124 3.03 1.29 -15.16
C TYR A 124 3.67 2.70 -15.09
N ASP A 125 4.55 3.00 -16.05
CA ASP A 125 5.28 4.28 -16.12
C ASP A 125 4.49 5.42 -16.79
N GLU A 126 3.58 5.12 -17.72
CA GLU A 126 2.83 6.15 -18.46
C GLU A 126 1.53 6.55 -17.76
N PRO A 127 1.28 7.85 -17.53
CA PRO A 127 -0.07 8.35 -17.30
C PRO A 127 -0.83 8.25 -18.63
N GLY A 128 -1.56 7.14 -18.84
CA GLY A 128 -2.40 6.97 -20.02
C GLY A 128 -2.63 5.54 -20.53
N SER A 129 -1.82 4.53 -20.14
CA SER A 129 -2.07 3.15 -20.61
C SER A 129 -3.08 2.38 -19.76
N SER A 130 -3.29 2.77 -18.50
CA SER A 130 -4.49 2.42 -17.74
C SER A 130 -5.43 3.59 -17.89
N GLY A 131 -6.58 3.40 -18.54
CA GLY A 131 -7.46 4.49 -18.93
C GLY A 131 -7.74 5.47 -17.79
N ASP A 132 -7.10 6.65 -17.88
CA ASP A 132 -7.51 7.90 -17.22
C ASP A 132 -8.86 8.40 -17.81
N ALA A 133 -9.67 7.50 -18.35
CA ALA A 133 -11.05 7.73 -18.70
C ALA A 133 -11.88 7.53 -17.43
N ASN A 134 -12.14 8.63 -16.73
CA ASN A 134 -13.25 8.76 -15.79
C ASN A 134 -13.36 7.65 -14.73
N ILE A 135 -12.40 7.55 -13.80
CA ILE A 135 -12.71 6.94 -12.51
C ILE A 135 -12.93 8.11 -11.56
N MET A 136 -14.21 8.45 -11.40
CA MET A 136 -14.74 9.35 -10.38
C MET A 136 -13.96 9.20 -9.08
N ASP A 137 -13.82 10.31 -8.36
CA ASP A 137 -13.52 10.35 -6.93
C ASP A 137 -13.97 9.03 -6.30
N ALA A 138 -13.03 8.30 -5.69
CA ALA A 138 -13.45 7.24 -4.78
C ALA A 138 -14.46 7.93 -3.87
N PRO A 139 -15.72 7.44 -3.78
CA PRO A 139 -16.77 8.17 -3.10
C PRO A 139 -16.19 8.58 -1.76
N GLU A 140 -16.09 9.89 -1.53
CA GLU A 140 -15.71 10.39 -0.22
C GLU A 140 -16.70 9.74 0.72
N MET A 141 -16.23 8.75 1.50
CA MET A 141 -17.06 8.12 2.50
C MET A 141 -17.42 9.25 3.46
N GLN A 142 -18.65 9.73 3.32
CA GLN A 142 -19.20 10.68 4.27
C GLN A 142 -19.09 9.98 5.63
N PRO A 143 -18.51 10.64 6.64
CA PRO A 143 -18.49 10.07 7.98
C PRO A 143 -19.91 9.66 8.32
N HIS A 144 -20.15 8.39 8.66
CA HIS A 144 -21.44 8.01 9.19
C HIS A 144 -21.73 8.93 10.37
N GLU A 145 -22.87 9.65 10.34
CA GLU A 145 -23.25 10.58 11.40
C GLU A 145 -23.40 9.83 12.72
N GLY A 146 -22.34 9.88 13.52
CA GLY A 146 -22.14 9.14 14.75
C GLY A 146 -20.68 9.22 15.20
N ALA A 147 -20.40 8.93 16.46
CA ALA A 147 -19.01 8.79 16.91
C ALA A 147 -18.38 7.61 16.18
N ALA A 148 -17.62 7.88 15.11
CA ALA A 148 -16.94 6.85 14.34
C ALA A 148 -16.19 5.91 15.28
N GLY A 149 -16.45 4.61 15.16
CA GLY A 149 -15.82 3.60 16.02
C GLY A 149 -14.30 3.68 15.87
N THR A 150 -13.53 3.33 16.92
CA THR A 150 -12.05 3.40 16.85
C THR A 150 -11.47 2.60 15.66
N LEU A 151 -12.11 1.48 15.30
CA LEU A 151 -11.73 0.67 14.13
C LEU A 151 -11.97 1.42 12.81
N GLU A 152 -13.11 2.10 12.69
CA GLU A 152 -13.47 2.92 11.53
C GLU A 152 -12.47 4.05 11.30
N GLN A 153 -12.08 4.75 12.36
CA GLN A 153 -11.09 5.83 12.29
C GLN A 153 -9.76 5.32 11.73
N HIS A 154 -9.31 4.14 12.14
CA HIS A 154 -8.08 3.54 11.60
C HIS A 154 -8.21 3.20 10.11
N LEU A 155 -9.35 2.67 9.66
CA LEU A 155 -9.58 2.37 8.24
C LEU A 155 -9.58 3.65 7.39
N GLN A 156 -10.23 4.71 7.86
CA GLN A 156 -10.20 6.03 7.20
C GLN A 156 -8.77 6.58 7.09
N ARG A 157 -7.95 6.43 8.14
CA ARG A 157 -6.54 6.85 8.11
C ARG A 157 -5.71 6.02 7.13
N VAL A 158 -5.93 4.71 7.07
CA VAL A 158 -5.30 3.83 6.08
C VAL A 158 -5.62 4.28 4.66
N ILE A 159 -6.90 4.54 4.36
CA ILE A 159 -7.32 5.06 3.05
C ILE A 159 -6.65 6.41 2.74
N GLY A 160 -6.58 7.33 3.71
CA GLY A 160 -5.89 8.61 3.55
C GLY A 160 -4.40 8.47 3.24
N HIS A 161 -3.72 7.53 3.90
CA HIS A 161 -2.32 7.22 3.60
C HIS A 161 -2.13 6.58 2.23
N LEU A 162 -3.00 5.64 1.83
CA LEU A 162 -2.96 5.04 0.50
C LEU A 162 -3.18 6.08 -0.61
N ASN A 163 -4.13 7.00 -0.43
CA ASN A 163 -4.35 8.10 -1.37
C ASN A 163 -3.12 9.00 -1.48
N THR A 164 -2.49 9.34 -0.35
CA THR A 164 -1.25 10.12 -0.35
C THR A 164 -0.11 9.37 -1.06
N MET A 165 0.06 8.08 -0.78
CA MET A 165 1.03 7.21 -1.45
C MET A 165 0.79 7.15 -2.96
N HIS A 166 -0.47 7.06 -3.39
CA HIS A 166 -0.83 7.14 -4.81
C HIS A 166 -0.48 8.49 -5.42
N THR A 167 -0.76 9.62 -4.76
CA THR A 167 -0.38 10.96 -5.25
C THR A 167 1.13 11.11 -5.40
N ILE A 168 1.91 10.67 -4.40
CA ILE A 168 3.38 10.63 -4.47
C ILE A 168 3.81 9.82 -5.69
N SER A 169 3.26 8.62 -5.85
CA SER A 169 3.51 7.72 -6.97
C SER A 169 3.13 8.32 -8.33
N SER A 170 2.10 9.17 -8.38
CA SER A 170 1.59 9.80 -9.60
C SER A 170 2.40 11.02 -10.04
N MET A 171 2.91 11.82 -9.09
CA MET A 171 3.71 13.01 -9.37
C MET A 171 5.20 12.69 -9.55
N ALA A 172 5.77 11.92 -8.62
CA ALA A 172 7.21 11.64 -8.53
C ALA A 172 7.72 10.75 -9.68
N TRP A 173 6.95 9.73 -10.03
CA TRP A 173 7.43 8.68 -10.93
C TRP A 173 7.37 9.05 -12.41
N ARG A 174 6.92 10.26 -12.74
CA ARG A 174 7.06 10.85 -14.09
C ARG A 174 8.51 11.25 -14.41
N GLN A 175 9.37 11.39 -13.39
CA GLN A 175 10.78 11.82 -13.54
C GLN A 175 11.77 10.67 -13.31
N ARG A 176 11.35 9.42 -13.50
CA ARG A 176 12.25 8.25 -13.34
C ARG A 176 13.43 8.34 -14.32
N PRO A 177 14.64 7.93 -13.92
CA PRO A 177 15.73 7.76 -14.85
C PRO A 177 15.31 6.77 -15.93
N HIS A 178 15.15 7.24 -17.15
CA HIS A 178 15.11 6.37 -18.32
C HIS A 178 16.53 5.84 -18.55
N HIS A 179 16.97 4.92 -17.69
CA HIS A 179 18.09 4.05 -18.06
C HIS A 179 17.60 3.25 -19.25
N GLY A 180 18.04 3.68 -20.44
CA GLY A 180 17.59 3.15 -21.72
C GLY A 180 17.62 1.63 -21.69
N ILE A 181 16.55 1.03 -22.19
CA ILE A 181 16.19 -0.39 -22.11
C ILE A 181 15.50 -0.70 -20.77
N TRP A 182 14.17 -0.67 -20.74
CA TRP A 182 13.33 -1.73 -20.13
C TRP A 182 11.83 -1.40 -20.29
N LEU A 183 11.35 -1.54 -21.53
CA LEU A 183 9.94 -1.83 -21.85
C LEU A 183 9.69 -3.33 -21.63
N SER A 184 9.63 -3.79 -20.39
CA SER A 184 9.01 -5.09 -20.14
C SER A 184 7.88 -4.94 -19.14
N ARG A 185 6.70 -4.99 -19.75
CA ARG A 185 5.43 -5.36 -19.14
C ARG A 185 5.60 -6.69 -18.39
N LYS A 186 4.99 -6.76 -17.21
CA LYS A 186 4.80 -7.90 -16.29
C LYS A 186 5.95 -8.20 -15.32
N LEU A 187 5.73 -7.77 -14.08
CA LEU A 187 6.15 -8.47 -12.87
C LEU A 187 5.33 -9.78 -12.72
N ARG A 188 5.54 -10.75 -13.61
CA ARG A 188 5.10 -12.14 -13.34
C ARG A 188 6.27 -13.07 -13.59
N ASP A 189 6.74 -13.67 -12.50
CA ASP A 189 7.62 -14.83 -12.54
C ASP A 189 6.94 -15.95 -13.34
N SER A 190 7.56 -16.34 -14.45
CA SER A 190 7.30 -17.63 -15.08
C SER A 190 7.86 -18.72 -14.16
N LYS A 191 6.98 -19.38 -13.38
CA LYS A 191 7.28 -20.72 -12.90
C LYS A 191 7.23 -21.66 -14.11
N ALA A 192 8.38 -22.26 -14.41
CA ALA A 192 8.48 -23.52 -15.14
C ALA A 192 8.21 -24.68 -14.17
#